data_AF-A0A847DZ61-F1
#
_entry.id   AF-A0A847DZ61-F1
#
_cell.length_a   1.000
_cell.length_b   1.000
_cell.length_c   1.000
_cell.angle_alpha   90.00
_cell.angle_beta   90.00
_cell.angle_gamma   90.00
#
_symmetry.space_group_name_H-M   'P 1'
#
loop_
_entity.id
_entity.type
_entity.pdbx_description
1 polymer ?
#
loop_
_entity_poly.entity_id
_entity_poly.type
_entity_poly.pdbx_seq_one_letter_code
_entity_poly.pdbx_strand_id
1 'polypeptide(L)'
;MSTYESRLQGREEIATRTLAFHFSKPAGFAFEPGQAIDLVLPGTTPADSQDARHTFSIVSAPFEAGLTVATRMRDSVFKRRLGALPVGSPLTLDGP
;
A
#
# COMPACT_ATOMS: atom_id res chain seq x y z
N MET A 1 10.78 -4.89 -12.69
CA MET A 1 9.97 -4.55 -11.51
C MET A 1 10.22 -5.63 -10.49
N SER A 2 10.62 -5.24 -9.27
CA SER A 2 10.81 -6.17 -8.16
C SER A 2 9.51 -6.26 -7.37
N THR A 3 9.17 -7.49 -6.98
CA THR A 3 7.97 -7.79 -6.20
C THR A 3 8.38 -8.14 -4.79
N TYR A 4 7.74 -7.54 -3.79
CA TYR A 4 8.04 -7.74 -2.39
C TYR A 4 6.78 -8.09 -1.59
N GLU A 5 6.94 -8.99 -0.64
CA GLU A 5 5.91 -9.31 0.35
C GLU A 5 5.96 -8.31 1.51
N SER A 6 4.80 -7.80 1.90
CA SER A 6 4.64 -6.89 3.02
C SER A 6 3.38 -7.22 3.82
N ARG A 7 3.18 -6.51 4.93
CA ARG A 7 2.03 -6.65 5.82
C ARG A 7 1.51 -5.30 6.23
N LEU A 8 0.18 -5.17 6.28
CA LEU A 8 -0.48 -4.00 6.85
C LEU A 8 -0.20 -3.96 8.37
N GLN A 9 0.53 -2.96 8.84
CA GLN A 9 0.83 -2.75 10.26
C GLN A 9 -0.24 -1.91 10.95
N GLY A 10 -0.88 -1.01 10.23
CA GLY A 10 -1.89 -0.12 10.79
C GLY A 10 -2.47 0.83 9.74
N ARG A 11 -3.51 1.55 10.15
CA ARG A 11 -4.11 2.63 9.36
C ARG A 11 -4.58 3.74 10.28
N GLU A 12 -4.51 4.96 9.80
CA GLU A 12 -4.85 6.17 10.54
C GLU A 12 -5.63 7.15 9.65
N GLU A 13 -6.67 7.78 10.18
CA GLU A 13 -7.34 8.90 9.50
C GLU A 13 -6.60 10.21 9.78
N ILE A 14 -5.87 10.68 8.76
CA ILE A 14 -5.02 11.88 8.85
C ILE A 14 -5.76 13.16 8.42
N ALA A 15 -6.88 13.02 7.71
CA ALA A 15 -7.78 14.09 7.32
C ALA A 15 -9.13 13.51 6.92
N THR A 16 -10.16 14.36 6.77
CA THR A 16 -11.51 13.93 6.36
C THR A 16 -11.46 13.02 5.13
N ARG A 17 -11.86 11.76 5.31
CA ARG A 17 -11.87 10.72 4.25
C ARG A 17 -10.49 10.44 3.65
N THR A 18 -9.41 10.63 4.40
CA THR A 18 -8.04 10.36 3.95
C THR A 18 -7.36 9.47 4.97
N LEU A 19 -6.97 8.28 4.53
CA LEU A 19 -6.30 7.29 5.37
C LEU A 19 -4.83 7.19 4.99
N ALA A 20 -3.97 7.16 6.00
CA ALA A 20 -2.62 6.63 5.90
C ALA A 20 -2.67 5.12 6.17
N PHE A 21 -1.94 4.34 5.38
CA PHE A 21 -1.73 2.91 5.58
C PHE A 21 -0.25 2.67 5.78
N HIS A 22 0.09 1.99 6.88
CA HIS A 22 1.46 1.66 7.24
C HIS A 22 1.74 0.20 6.97
N PHE A 23 2.85 -0.07 6.30
CA PHE A 23 3.27 -1.40 5.89
C PHE A 23 4.67 -1.70 6.42
N SER A 24 4.94 -2.99 6.66
CA SER A 24 6.29 -3.43 6.99
C SER A 24 7.22 -3.22 5.80
N LYS A 25 8.36 -2.54 5.98
CA LYS A 25 9.33 -2.39 4.91
C LYS A 25 10.02 -3.74 4.62
N PRO A 26 9.91 -4.29 3.40
CA PRO A 26 10.56 -5.56 3.07
C PRO A 26 12.09 -5.45 3.13
N ALA A 27 12.75 -6.56 3.45
CA ALA A 27 14.21 -6.61 3.46
C ALA A 27 14.77 -6.32 2.05
N GLY A 28 15.77 -5.44 1.95
CA GLY A 28 16.34 -5.02 0.67
C GLY A 28 15.49 -4.04 -0.13
N PHE A 29 14.33 -3.60 0.38
CA PHE A 29 13.53 -2.57 -0.28
C PHE A 29 14.21 -1.20 -0.15
N ALA A 30 14.62 -0.64 -1.29
CA ALA A 30 15.21 0.69 -1.41
C ALA A 30 14.44 1.52 -2.42
N PHE A 31 14.23 2.80 -2.14
CA PHE A 31 13.53 3.75 -2.99
C PHE A 31 14.07 5.17 -2.77
N GLU A 32 13.85 6.04 -3.75
CA GLU A 32 14.14 7.47 -3.70
C GLU A 32 12.88 8.27 -3.35
N PRO A 33 13.02 9.40 -2.63
CA PRO A 33 11.88 10.26 -2.32
C PRO A 33 11.14 10.71 -3.59
N GLY A 34 9.81 10.61 -3.57
CA GLY A 34 8.96 10.95 -4.72
C GLY A 34 8.59 9.75 -5.61
N GLN A 35 9.17 8.57 -5.38
CA GLN A 35 8.77 7.34 -6.08
C GLN A 35 7.41 6.80 -5.59
N ALA A 36 6.86 5.89 -6.38
CA ALA A 36 5.58 5.24 -6.14
C ALA A 36 5.74 3.72 -6.17
N ILE A 37 4.78 3.03 -5.57
CA ILE A 37 4.67 1.57 -5.60
C ILE A 37 3.27 1.18 -6.04
N ASP A 38 3.17 0.02 -6.63
CA ASP A 38 1.91 -0.65 -6.87
C ASP A 38 1.56 -1.56 -5.70
N LEU A 39 0.41 -1.28 -5.07
CA LEU A 39 -0.15 -2.13 -4.03
C LEU A 39 -1.08 -3.16 -4.66
N VAL A 40 -0.81 -4.44 -4.40
CA VAL A 40 -1.65 -5.55 -4.84
C VAL A 40 -2.30 -6.22 -3.64
N LEU A 41 -3.64 -6.24 -3.62
CA LEU A 41 -4.41 -6.81 -2.51
C LEU A 41 -4.55 -8.34 -2.66
N PRO A 42 -4.55 -9.10 -1.56
CA PRO A 42 -4.77 -10.55 -1.62
C PRO A 42 -6.20 -10.89 -2.09
N GLY A 43 -6.35 -12.02 -2.80
CA GLY A 43 -7.66 -12.56 -3.18
C GLY A 43 -8.36 -11.84 -4.32
N THR A 44 -7.64 -11.01 -5.09
CA THR A 44 -8.17 -10.37 -6.30
C THR A 44 -7.79 -11.17 -7.54
N THR A 45 -8.79 -11.72 -8.23
CA THR A 45 -8.62 -12.42 -9.51
C THR A 45 -9.48 -11.73 -10.58
N PRO A 46 -8.92 -11.35 -11.73
CA PRO A 46 -7.50 -11.40 -12.09
C PRO A 46 -6.66 -10.43 -11.23
N ALA A 47 -5.43 -10.81 -10.91
CA ALA A 47 -4.47 -9.96 -10.18
C ALA A 47 -4.14 -8.65 -10.94
N ASP A 48 -4.37 -8.62 -12.25
CA ASP A 48 -4.18 -7.46 -13.13
C ASP A 48 -5.45 -6.62 -13.34
N SER A 49 -6.54 -6.92 -12.61
CA SER A 49 -7.70 -6.03 -12.65
C SER A 49 -7.39 -4.70 -11.99
N GLN A 50 -7.98 -3.61 -12.49
CA GLN A 50 -7.87 -2.28 -11.87
C GLN A 50 -8.37 -2.25 -10.41
N ASP A 51 -9.11 -3.28 -10.00
CA ASP A 51 -9.62 -3.50 -8.65
C ASP A 51 -8.65 -4.28 -7.74
N ALA A 52 -7.59 -4.86 -8.31
CA ALA A 52 -6.58 -5.68 -7.64
C ALA A 52 -5.31 -4.89 -7.29
N ARG A 53 -4.92 -3.98 -8.19
CA ARG A 53 -3.67 -3.23 -8.15
C ARG A 53 -3.93 -1.73 -8.23
N HIS A 54 -3.22 -0.95 -7.42
CA HIS A 54 -3.27 0.50 -7.52
C HIS A 54 -1.93 1.14 -7.14
N THR A 55 -1.51 2.12 -7.94
CA THR A 55 -0.28 2.86 -7.73
C THR A 55 -0.48 3.94 -6.67
N PHE A 56 0.44 4.02 -5.71
CA PHE A 56 0.49 5.07 -4.70
C PHE A 56 1.91 5.60 -4.55
N SER A 57 2.02 6.93 -4.41
CA SER A 57 3.27 7.55 -3.99
C SER A 57 3.61 7.16 -2.55
N ILE A 58 4.90 6.92 -2.29
CA ILE A 58 5.39 6.65 -0.94
C ILE A 58 5.49 7.97 -0.18
N VAL A 59 4.93 8.01 1.03
CA VAL A 59 4.92 9.19 1.90
C VAL A 59 6.05 9.17 2.92
N SER A 60 6.45 7.98 3.38
CA SER A 60 7.55 7.78 4.33
C SER A 60 8.92 8.05 3.70
N ALA A 61 9.90 8.50 4.49
CA ALA A 61 11.26 8.67 4.04
C ALA A 61 11.99 7.33 3.82
N PRO A 62 13.01 7.25 2.93
CA PRO A 62 13.73 6.00 2.65
C PRO A 62 14.40 5.34 3.86
N PHE A 63 14.77 6.10 4.89
CA PHE A 63 15.42 5.56 6.10
C PHE A 63 14.42 5.11 7.18
N GLU A 64 13.12 5.36 7.01
CA GLU A 64 12.11 4.91 7.97
C GLU A 64 11.95 3.38 7.94
N ALA A 65 11.60 2.83 9.11
CA ALA A 65 11.44 1.39 9.30
C ALA A 65 10.15 0.83 8.66
N GLY A 66 9.17 1.69 8.37
CA GLY A 66 7.91 1.34 7.73
C GLY A 66 7.74 2.06 6.40
N LEU A 67 6.87 1.51 5.55
CA LEU A 67 6.41 2.18 4.34
C LEU A 67 5.02 2.75 4.60
N THR A 68 4.82 4.00 4.23
CA THR A 68 3.51 4.66 4.38
C THR A 68 3.01 5.13 3.04
N VAL A 69 1.74 4.86 2.75
CA VAL A 69 1.00 5.51 1.66
C VAL A 69 -0.19 6.25 2.25
N ALA A 70 -0.60 7.34 1.61
CA ALA A 70 -1.81 8.06 1.98
C ALA A 70 -2.76 8.14 0.79
N THR A 71 -4.06 7.96 1.03
CA THR A 71 -5.05 8.12 -0.03
C THR A 71 -6.39 8.61 0.47
N ARG A 72 -7.05 9.41 -0.38
CA ARG A 72 -8.46 9.77 -0.18
C ARG A 72 -9.35 8.56 -0.47
N MET A 73 -10.18 8.19 0.49
CA MET A 73 -11.16 7.10 0.46
C MET A 73 -12.39 7.50 -0.38
N ARG A 74 -12.21 7.43 -1.69
CA ARG A 74 -13.29 7.45 -2.68
C ARG A 74 -13.95 6.08 -2.75
N ASP A 75 -15.18 6.03 -3.26
CA ASP A 75 -15.96 4.79 -3.35
C ASP A 75 -15.51 3.92 -4.54
N SER A 76 -14.27 3.43 -4.48
CA SER A 76 -13.75 2.44 -5.43
C SER A 76 -13.62 1.07 -4.76
N VAL A 77 -13.77 0.00 -5.55
CA VAL A 77 -13.70 -1.38 -5.05
C VAL A 77 -12.36 -1.63 -4.34
N PHE A 78 -11.24 -1.25 -4.96
CA PHE A 78 -9.90 -1.35 -4.38
C PHE A 78 -9.81 -0.66 -3.00
N LYS A 79 -10.25 0.61 -2.89
CA LYS A 79 -10.12 1.39 -1.66
C LYS A 79 -11.02 0.85 -0.55
N ARG A 80 -12.22 0.38 -0.87
CA ARG A 80 -13.08 -0.30 0.12
C ARG A 80 -12.41 -1.56 0.67
N ARG A 81 -11.77 -2.37 -0.18
CA ARG A 81 -11.05 -3.57 0.24
C ARG A 81 -9.82 -3.22 1.09
N LEU A 82 -9.00 -2.27 0.65
CA LEU A 82 -7.84 -1.79 1.42
C LEU A 82 -8.28 -1.24 2.79
N GLY A 83 -9.36 -0.47 2.84
CA GLY A 83 -9.95 0.06 4.07
C GLY A 83 -10.56 -0.99 5.00
N ALA A 84 -10.95 -2.16 4.47
CA ALA A 84 -11.47 -3.28 5.24
C ALA A 84 -10.40 -4.33 5.61
N LEU A 85 -9.20 -4.25 5.00
CA LEU A 85 -8.15 -5.24 5.18
C LEU A 85 -7.74 -5.32 6.66
N PRO A 86 -7.72 -6.51 7.30
CA PRO A 86 -7.27 -6.64 8.67
C PRO A 86 -5.80 -6.23 8.86
N VAL A 87 -5.47 -5.67 10.02
CA VAL A 87 -4.07 -5.47 10.40
C VAL A 87 -3.38 -6.84 10.53
N GLY A 88 -2.16 -6.93 10.02
CA GLY A 88 -1.38 -8.16 9.91
C GLY A 88 -1.58 -8.93 8.61
N SER A 89 -2.57 -8.55 7.79
CA SER A 89 -2.82 -9.19 6.50
C SER A 89 -1.64 -9.02 5.54
N PRO A 90 -1.27 -10.08 4.80
CA PRO A 90 -0.24 -10.01 3.77
C PRO A 90 -0.75 -9.24 2.54
N LEU A 91 0.17 -8.59 1.85
CA LEU A 91 -0.05 -7.91 0.58
C LEU A 91 1.27 -7.79 -0.18
N THR A 92 1.16 -7.53 -1.48
CA THR A 92 2.32 -7.48 -2.37
C THR A 92 2.58 -6.03 -2.81
N LEU A 93 3.85 -5.65 -2.83
CA LEU A 93 4.35 -4.37 -3.29
C LEU A 93 5.17 -4.59 -4.57
N ASP A 94 4.80 -3.95 -5.67
CA ASP A 94 5.62 -3.91 -6.89
C ASP A 94 6.26 -2.52 -7.04
N GLY A 95 7.57 -2.47 -7.31
CA GLY A 95 8.33 -1.22 -7.46
C GLY A 95 9.47 -1.07 -6.44
N PRO A 96 10.10 0.11 -6.31
CA PRO A 96 9.74 1.38 -6.93
C PRO A 96 9.95 1.45 -8.44
#